data_AF-A0A7S9GHG2-F1
#
_entry.id   AF-A0A7S9GHG2-F1
#
_cell.length_a   1.000
_cell.length_b   1.000
_cell.length_c   1.000
_cell.angle_alpha   90.00
_cell.angle_beta   90.00
_cell.angle_gamma   90.00
#
_symmetry.space_group_name_H-M   'P 1'
#
loop_
_entity.id
_entity.type
_entity.pdbx_description
1 polymer ?
#
loop_
_entity_poly.entity_id
_entity_poly.type
_entity_poly.pdbx_seq_one_letter_code
_entity_poly.pdbx_strand_id
1 'polypeptide(L)'
;MSVTCPPPLPGQVLSQVASPCINICRMHALTGLCEGCARTIDEIAAWSRADDASRLAILARLPERRALLVEQGVFSAAESIQSP
;
A
#
# COMPACT_ATOMS: atom_id res chain seq x y z
N MET A 1 -29.09 4.10 -0.81
CA MET A 1 -27.67 4.49 -0.71
C MET A 1 -26.87 3.22 -0.93
N SER A 2 -26.62 2.87 -2.20
CA SER A 2 -26.04 1.58 -2.59
C SER A 2 -24.79 1.84 -3.42
N VAL A 3 -23.63 1.76 -2.79
CA VAL A 3 -22.34 1.67 -3.49
C VAL A 3 -22.16 0.21 -3.89
N THR A 4 -22.86 -0.19 -4.95
CA THR A 4 -22.56 -1.43 -5.65
C THR A 4 -21.28 -1.18 -6.45
N CYS A 5 -20.15 -1.64 -5.93
CA CYS A 5 -18.96 -1.83 -6.76
C CYS A 5 -19.26 -3.03 -7.68
N PRO A 6 -19.27 -2.88 -9.01
CA PRO A 6 -19.42 -4.02 -9.90
C PRO A 6 -18.18 -4.93 -9.77
N PRO A 7 -18.33 -6.27 -9.85
CA PRO A 7 -17.21 -7.20 -9.79
C PRO A 7 -16.27 -7.00 -11.00
N PRO A 8 -14.94 -7.07 -10.85
CA PRO A 8 -14.01 -6.92 -11.96
C PRO A 8 -14.16 -8.10 -12.94
N LEU A 9 -14.32 -7.78 -14.21
CA LEU A 9 -14.44 -8.74 -15.32
C LEU A 9 -13.09 -9.42 -15.61
N PRO A 10 -13.09 -10.71 -16.04
CA PRO A 10 -11.86 -11.41 -16.41
C PRO A 10 -11.44 -10.97 -17.82
N GLY A 11 -10.48 -10.03 -17.86
CA GLY A 11 -9.93 -9.39 -19.05
C GLY A 11 -8.65 -8.65 -18.69
N GLN A 12 -7.67 -9.41 -18.25
CA GLN A 12 -6.37 -8.99 -17.73
C GLN A 12 -5.56 -8.26 -18.81
N VAL A 13 -5.60 -6.93 -18.80
CA VAL A 13 -4.51 -6.14 -19.38
C VAL A 13 -3.49 -5.92 -18.26
N LEU A 14 -2.29 -6.45 -18.49
CA LEU A 14 -1.16 -6.40 -17.58
C LEU A 14 -0.81 -4.95 -17.26
N SER A 15 -1.43 -4.36 -16.25
CA SER A 15 -0.76 -3.31 -15.49
C SER A 15 0.52 -3.94 -14.97
N GLN A 16 1.63 -3.71 -15.65
CA GLN A 16 2.97 -4.25 -15.35
C GLN A 16 3.42 -3.94 -13.90
N VAL A 17 2.67 -3.09 -13.22
CA VAL A 17 2.89 -2.58 -11.88
C VAL A 17 2.08 -3.42 -10.88
N ALA A 18 2.71 -4.46 -10.34
CA ALA A 18 2.14 -5.27 -9.27
C ALA A 18 1.86 -4.41 -8.02
N SER A 19 0.75 -4.69 -7.34
CA SER A 19 0.45 -4.01 -6.07
C SER A 19 1.46 -4.42 -5.02
N PRO A 20 2.11 -3.46 -4.32
CA PRO A 20 3.07 -3.73 -3.24
C PRO A 20 2.36 -4.15 -1.93
N CYS A 21 1.12 -4.61 -2.03
CA CYS A 21 0.30 -4.98 -0.87
C CYS A 21 0.70 -6.38 -0.39
N ILE A 22 1.09 -6.48 0.87
CA ILE A 22 1.41 -7.75 1.55
C ILE A 22 0.23 -8.29 2.38
N ASN A 23 -0.99 -7.81 2.08
CA ASN A 23 -2.20 -8.13 2.84
C ASN A 23 -2.17 -7.73 4.32
N ILE A 24 -1.28 -6.80 4.68
CA ILE A 24 -1.23 -6.15 5.99
C ILE A 24 -1.72 -4.72 5.82
N CYS A 25 -2.87 -4.41 6.41
CA CYS A 25 -3.45 -3.07 6.45
C CYS A 25 -3.42 -2.55 7.89
N ARG A 26 -2.26 -2.07 8.32
CA ARG A 26 -2.08 -1.44 9.63
C ARG A 26 -1.54 -0.04 9.41
N MET A 27 -2.29 0.97 9.87
CA MET A 27 -1.96 2.36 9.64
C MET A 27 -1.22 2.93 10.84
N HIS A 28 -0.06 3.51 10.59
CA HIS A 28 0.67 4.21 11.62
C HIS A 28 0.09 5.61 11.83
N ALA A 29 -0.40 5.91 13.03
CA ALA A 29 -1.09 7.16 13.32
C ALA A 29 -0.20 8.42 13.23
N LEU A 30 1.12 8.29 13.45
CA LEU A 30 2.04 9.44 13.39
C LEU A 30 2.43 9.82 11.96
N THR A 31 2.69 8.82 11.10
CA THR A 31 3.14 9.05 9.72
C THR A 31 2.00 9.01 8.70
N GLY A 32 0.84 8.45 9.07
CA GLY A 32 -0.28 8.25 8.15
C GLY A 32 0.00 7.22 7.04
N LEU A 33 1.01 6.38 7.23
CA LEU A 33 1.43 5.35 6.28
C LEU A 33 1.07 3.96 6.77
N CYS A 34 0.78 3.06 5.83
CA CYS A 34 0.59 1.65 6.12
C CYS A 34 1.93 0.99 6.45
N GLU A 35 2.00 0.31 7.58
CA GLU A 35 3.20 -0.38 8.10
C GLU A 35 3.65 -1.54 7.20
N GLY A 36 2.76 -2.10 6.37
CA GLY A 36 3.08 -3.17 5.43
C GLY A 36 3.49 -2.67 4.04
N CYS A 37 2.65 -1.86 3.40
CA CYS A 37 2.89 -1.43 2.03
C CYS A 37 3.53 -0.04 1.91
N ALA A 38 3.73 0.69 3.02
CA ALA A 38 4.29 2.04 3.08
C ALA A 38 3.52 3.08 2.24
N ARG A 39 2.20 2.89 2.10
CA ARG A 39 1.28 3.75 1.34
C ARG A 39 0.26 4.41 2.23
N THR A 40 -0.25 5.56 1.81
CA THR A 40 -1.35 6.23 2.51
C THR A 40 -2.69 5.58 2.18
N ILE A 41 -3.69 5.80 3.03
CA ILE A 41 -5.04 5.24 2.83
C ILE A 41 -5.69 5.76 1.54
N ASP A 42 -5.40 7.00 1.19
CA ASP A 42 -5.89 7.65 -0.04
C ASP A 42 -5.29 6.97 -1.27
N GLU A 43 -3.98 6.71 -1.27
CA GLU A 43 -3.31 5.99 -2.35
C GLU A 43 -3.79 4.55 -2.49
N ILE A 44 -4.10 3.89 -1.37
CA ILE A 44 -4.65 2.52 -1.37
C ILE A 44 -6.06 2.52 -1.97
N ALA A 45 -6.92 3.46 -1.56
CA ALA A 45 -8.28 3.59 -2.09
C ALA A 45 -8.30 3.98 -3.58
N ALA A 46 -7.36 4.85 -3.99
CA ALA A 46 -7.22 5.28 -5.37
C ALA A 46 -6.52 4.25 -6.26
N TRP A 47 -5.85 3.22 -5.72
CA TRP A 47 -5.04 2.29 -6.51
C TRP A 47 -5.80 1.60 -7.65
N SER A 48 -7.02 1.14 -7.39
CA SER A 48 -7.87 0.49 -8.40
C SER A 48 -8.29 1.45 -9.52
N ARG A 49 -8.21 2.76 -9.29
CA ARG A 49 -8.55 3.83 -10.25
C ARG A 49 -7.31 4.55 -10.81
N ALA A 50 -6.13 4.28 -10.26
CA ALA A 50 -4.89 4.93 -10.66
C ALA A 50 -4.32 4.30 -11.93
N ASP A 51 -3.84 5.13 -12.85
CA ASP A 51 -3.12 4.72 -14.06
C ASP A 51 -1.70 4.23 -13.74
N ASP A 52 -1.09 3.47 -14.65
CA ASP A 52 0.24 2.88 -14.47
C ASP A 52 1.32 3.93 -14.13
N ALA A 53 1.27 5.11 -14.73
CA ALA A 53 2.19 6.21 -14.43
C ALA A 53 2.09 6.66 -12.96
N SER A 54 0.86 6.82 -12.46
CA SER A 54 0.60 7.16 -11.05
C SER A 54 1.05 6.03 -10.12
N ARG A 55 0.82 4.77 -10.52
CA ARG A 55 1.27 3.61 -9.76
C ARG A 55 2.79 3.54 -9.64
N LEU A 56 3.51 3.78 -10.73
CA LEU A 56 4.97 3.85 -10.75
C LEU A 56 5.50 4.99 -9.88
N ALA A 57 4.88 6.16 -9.93
CA ALA A 57 5.23 7.29 -9.08
C ALA A 57 5.05 6.95 -7.59
N ILE A 58 3.98 6.24 -7.23
CA ILE A 58 3.76 5.79 -5.85
C ILE A 58 4.82 4.76 -5.46
N LEU A 59 5.10 3.77 -6.33
CA LEU A 59 6.14 2.76 -6.09
C LEU A 59 7.53 3.37 -5.87
N ALA A 60 7.88 4.39 -6.65
CA ALA A 60 9.16 5.09 -6.51
C ALA A 60 9.33 5.77 -5.15
N ARG A 61 8.23 6.17 -4.50
CA ARG A 61 8.22 6.81 -3.18
C ARG A 61 8.21 5.82 -2.02
N LEU A 62 7.87 4.56 -2.26
CA LEU A 62 7.86 3.53 -1.21
C LEU A 62 9.21 3.29 -0.56
N PRO A 63 10.35 3.14 -1.26
CA PRO A 63 11.63 2.90 -0.61
C PRO A 63 11.98 4.02 0.39
N GLU A 64 11.74 5.29 0.04
CA GLU A 64 11.95 6.43 0.94
C GLU A 64 11.03 6.35 2.17
N ARG A 65 9.74 6.07 1.95
CA ARG A 65 8.76 5.92 3.04
C ARG A 65 9.06 4.73 3.94
N ARG A 66 9.56 3.64 3.38
CA ARG A 66 10.00 2.46 4.14
C ARG A 66 11.19 2.81 5.01
N ALA A 67 12.16 3.56 4.50
CA ALA A 67 13.29 4.03 5.30
C ALA A 67 12.80 4.86 6.51
N LEU A 68 11.87 5.78 6.30
CA LEU A 68 11.24 6.54 7.40
C LEU A 68 10.53 5.62 8.41
N LEU A 69 9.76 4.63 7.94
CA LEU A 69 9.09 3.67 8.82
C LEU A 69 10.07 2.76 9.57
N VAL A 70 11.23 2.45 8.99
CA VAL A 70 12.32 1.71 9.66
C VAL A 70 12.94 2.56 10.75
N GLU A 71 13.20 3.85 10.50
CA GLU A 71 13.69 4.79 11.53
C GLU A 71 12.70 4.94 12.69
N GLN A 72 11.41 4.87 12.40
CA GLN A 72 10.33 4.86 13.41
C GLN A 72 10.11 3.48 14.05
N GLY A 73 10.82 2.43 13.60
CA GLY A 73 10.69 1.06 14.12
C GLY A 73 9.36 0.37 13.82
N VAL A 74 8.61 0.84 12.81
CA VAL A 74 7.26 0.36 12.47
C VAL A 74 7.17 -0.38 11.14
N PHE A 75 8.20 -0.36 10.31
CA PHE A 75 8.21 -1.16 9.08
C PHE A 75 8.43 -2.64 9.41
N SER A 76 7.35 -3.43 9.40
CA SER A 76 7.43 -4.88 9.62
C SER A 76 7.80 -5.58 8.31
N ALA A 77 9.10 -5.66 8.00
CA ALA A 77 9.59 -6.55 6.95
C ALA A 77 9.57 -8.03 7.40
N ALA A 78 9.47 -8.29 8.70
CA ALA A 78 9.32 -9.60 9.28
C ALA A 78 8.63 -9.46 10.65
N GLU A 79 7.58 -10.24 10.82
CA GLU A 79 6.86 -10.45 12.06
C GLU A 79 7.78 -11.01 13.17
N SER A 80 7.35 -10.88 14.43
CA SER A 80 7.88 -11.54 15.64
C SER A 80 9.03 -10.87 16.40
N ILE A 81 8.82 -9.68 16.97
CA ILE A 81 9.21 -9.43 18.37
C ILE A 81 8.09 -8.60 19.02
N GLN A 82 6.93 -9.23 19.27
CA GLN A 82 6.04 -8.76 20.33
C GLN A 82 6.73 -9.14 21.66
N SER A 83 7.16 -8.15 22.44
CA SER A 83 7.72 -8.29 23.80
C SER A 83 6.74 -8.99 24.77
N PRO A 84 7.19 -9.47 25.95
CA PRO A 84 6.76 -10.72 26.61
C PRO A 84 5.26 -10.87 26.90
#